data_AF-A0A1Q9NWY7-F1
#
_entry.id   AF-A0A1Q9NWY7-F1
#
_cell.length_a   1.000
_cell.length_b   1.000
_cell.length_c   1.000
_cell.angle_alpha   90.00
_cell.angle_beta   90.00
_cell.angle_gamma   90.00
#
_symmetry.space_group_name_H-M   'P 1'
#
loop_
_entity.id
_entity.type
_entity.pdbx_description
1 polymer ?
#
loop_
_entity_poly.entity_id
_entity_poly.type
_entity_poly.pdbx_seq_one_letter_code
_entity_poly.pdbx_strand_id
1 'polypeptide(L)'
;MEKRYLLRDELPFDSERKRMTTVHEDTKEHEFLSYTKGAPDILLEMCEGYLSGEQILPLNDEVRANITNKIGIMADDALRVLAFAYKPMDKSTPVWNIMEMEKGLIFIGLMGLIDPPKPEVFDAVKKCQAAGVSIKIVTGDHRRTAAAIGRELNILTPSTEVITGEELDRLNDVELRNNVNKYSIFARITPSHKLRIVQAIKSNGQIVGMTGDGVNDAPALKAADIGIAMGIQGTDVTKETSDMVLADDNFATIVAAIEEGRAVYQSMGKFLRYMLSSNTAEILVIVIAMLIGLPPPFIPIQILWINLVTDGLPALALGVDPPERGLMDQAPRDPKESIMNKSMIKYIIRLGLYMTIISLGVYGISIGSFESNFDINNIPHKDYVYASTMTFATLSILQLFHSYNVRSETHSILGRQFFANRALVWATITSALLQVFVIQGDQWISTITNSDFVYFTNIFEVTSLDIIDWVLILILTSSLIGFEEIFKFRKRRLIRKDKILA
;
A
#
# COMPACT_ATOMS: atom_id res chain seq x y z
N MET A 1 12.20 -45.12 -36.37
CA MET A 1 11.59 -44.25 -37.41
C MET A 1 12.57 -43.15 -37.70
N GLU A 2 13.17 -43.14 -38.88
CA GLU A 2 13.99 -42.01 -39.31
C GLU A 2 13.11 -40.77 -39.49
N LYS A 3 13.56 -39.62 -38.95
CA LYS A 3 12.85 -38.35 -39.12
C LYS A 3 12.96 -37.93 -40.59
N ARG A 4 11.81 -37.64 -41.22
CA ARG A 4 11.74 -37.20 -42.62
C ARG A 4 12.51 -35.91 -42.87
N TYR A 5 12.47 -34.97 -41.92
CA TYR A 5 13.16 -33.69 -42.00
C TYR A 5 14.32 -33.70 -40.99
N LEU A 6 15.55 -33.78 -41.49
CA LEU A 6 16.78 -33.77 -40.68
C LEU A 6 17.32 -32.34 -40.58
N LEU A 7 17.41 -31.79 -39.37
CA LEU A 7 18.03 -30.49 -39.13
C LEU A 7 19.51 -30.53 -39.55
N ARG A 8 19.92 -29.62 -40.44
CA ARG A 8 21.30 -29.49 -40.93
C ARG A 8 22.00 -28.27 -40.38
N ASP A 9 21.28 -27.16 -40.29
CA ASP A 9 21.81 -25.92 -39.73
C ASP A 9 20.67 -25.06 -39.15
N GLU A 10 21.03 -24.15 -38.26
CA GLU A 10 20.11 -23.17 -37.68
C GLU A 10 20.73 -21.79 -37.58
N LEU A 11 19.93 -20.78 -37.94
CA LEU A 11 20.15 -19.42 -37.51
C LEU A 11 19.21 -19.14 -36.33
N PRO A 12 19.74 -19.08 -35.09
CA PRO A 12 18.92 -18.81 -33.92
C PRO A 12 18.27 -17.43 -34.02
N PHE A 13 17.24 -17.21 -33.21
CA PHE A 13 16.58 -15.92 -33.14
C PHE A 13 17.58 -14.82 -32.79
N ASP A 14 17.59 -13.76 -33.60
CA ASP A 14 18.38 -12.56 -33.35
C ASP A 14 17.44 -11.36 -33.13
N SER A 15 17.74 -10.53 -32.14
CA SER A 15 16.86 -9.42 -31.74
C SER A 15 16.89 -8.25 -32.73
N GLU A 16 17.98 -8.09 -33.50
CA GLU A 16 18.06 -7.09 -34.57
C GLU A 16 17.27 -7.56 -35.79
N ARG A 17 17.45 -8.83 -36.20
CA ARG A 17 16.75 -9.43 -37.36
C ARG A 17 15.30 -9.80 -37.08
N LYS A 18 14.94 -10.02 -35.82
CA LYS A 18 13.62 -10.43 -35.30
C LYS A 18 13.03 -11.68 -35.94
N ARG A 19 13.88 -12.66 -36.24
CA ARG A 19 13.50 -13.92 -36.91
C ARG A 19 14.50 -15.04 -36.63
N MET A 20 14.06 -16.27 -36.85
CA MET A 20 14.82 -17.52 -36.72
C MET A 20 14.62 -18.34 -37.99
N THR A 21 15.69 -18.97 -38.48
CA THR A 21 15.67 -19.84 -39.66
C THR A 21 16.29 -21.18 -39.33
N THR A 22 15.72 -22.26 -39.86
CA THR A 22 16.28 -23.60 -39.73
C THR A 22 16.30 -24.27 -41.09
N VAL A 23 17.38 -24.99 -41.40
CA VAL A 23 17.52 -25.73 -42.64
C VAL A 23 17.41 -27.22 -42.39
N HIS A 24 16.54 -27.87 -43.15
CA HIS A 24 16.26 -29.28 -43.03
C HIS A 24 16.51 -29.99 -44.35
N GLU A 25 17.02 -31.22 -44.29
CA GLU A 25 17.04 -32.13 -45.42
C GLU A 25 15.77 -32.99 -45.42
N ASP A 26 15.00 -32.97 -46.51
CA ASP A 26 13.93 -33.96 -46.73
C ASP A 26 14.57 -35.26 -47.23
N THR A 27 14.56 -36.29 -46.40
CA THR A 27 15.16 -37.58 -46.73
C THR A 27 14.41 -38.35 -47.81
N LYS A 28 13.18 -37.94 -48.16
CA LYS A 28 12.38 -38.56 -49.23
C LYS A 28 12.54 -37.90 -50.58
N GLU A 29 12.48 -36.58 -50.62
CA GLU A 29 12.54 -35.80 -51.87
C GLU A 29 13.97 -35.38 -52.23
N HIS A 30 14.94 -35.63 -51.33
CA HIS A 30 16.36 -35.27 -51.48
C HIS A 30 16.64 -33.76 -51.64
N GLU A 31 15.75 -32.90 -51.17
CA GLU A 31 15.89 -31.44 -51.21
C GLU A 31 16.26 -30.83 -49.84
N PHE A 32 16.83 -29.61 -49.86
CA PHE A 32 16.95 -28.79 -48.65
C PHE A 32 15.80 -27.81 -48.54
N LEU A 33 15.27 -27.65 -47.33
CA LEU A 33 14.18 -26.73 -47.02
C LEU A 33 14.61 -25.77 -45.92
N SER A 34 14.60 -24.48 -46.23
CA SER A 34 14.74 -23.40 -45.24
C SER A 34 13.36 -23.07 -44.70
N TYR A 35 13.17 -23.14 -43.37
CA TYR A 35 11.98 -22.66 -42.69
C TYR A 35 12.32 -21.46 -41.83
N THR A 36 11.59 -20.36 -42.04
CA THR A 36 11.80 -19.11 -41.30
C THR A 36 10.53 -18.71 -40.57
N LYS A 37 10.68 -18.38 -39.27
CA LYS A 37 9.62 -17.77 -38.46
C LYS A 37 10.10 -16.44 -37.87
N GLY A 38 9.23 -15.45 -37.78
CA GLY A 38 9.63 -14.15 -37.25
C GLY A 38 8.53 -13.11 -37.20
N ALA A 39 8.94 -11.86 -36.94
CA ALA A 39 8.05 -10.71 -36.97
C ALA A 39 7.39 -10.56 -38.35
N PRO A 40 6.05 -10.43 -38.44
CA PRO A 40 5.34 -10.43 -39.72
C PRO A 40 5.80 -9.36 -40.70
N ASP A 41 6.01 -8.13 -40.23
CA ASP A 41 6.41 -6.99 -41.07
C ASP A 41 7.75 -7.26 -41.78
N ILE A 42 8.71 -7.84 -41.04
CA ILE A 42 10.06 -8.14 -41.56
C ILE A 42 10.03 -9.36 -42.48
N LEU A 43 9.28 -10.41 -42.12
CA LEU A 43 9.24 -11.63 -42.92
C LEU A 43 8.58 -11.39 -44.28
N LEU A 44 7.51 -10.57 -44.31
CA LEU A 44 6.80 -10.26 -45.55
C LEU A 44 7.69 -9.53 -46.55
N GLU A 45 8.58 -8.63 -46.11
CA GLU A 45 9.53 -7.93 -47.00
C GLU A 45 10.48 -8.88 -47.74
N MET A 46 10.73 -10.07 -47.18
CA MET A 46 11.63 -11.08 -47.75
C MET A 46 10.91 -12.14 -48.60
N CYS A 47 9.57 -12.11 -48.63
CA CYS A 47 8.76 -13.06 -49.37
C CYS A 47 8.51 -12.58 -50.80
N GLU A 48 8.75 -13.46 -51.78
CA GLU A 48 8.45 -13.23 -53.21
C GLU A 48 7.17 -13.95 -53.67
N GLY A 49 6.79 -15.01 -52.95
CA GLY A 49 5.57 -15.78 -53.21
C GLY A 49 4.81 -16.12 -51.94
N TYR A 50 3.62 -16.70 -52.10
CA TYR A 50 2.84 -17.27 -51.01
C TYR A 50 2.21 -18.60 -51.43
N LEU A 51 1.97 -19.46 -50.45
CA LEU A 51 1.34 -20.75 -50.63
C LEU A 51 -0.18 -20.61 -50.52
N SER A 52 -0.89 -20.96 -51.59
CA SER A 52 -2.35 -21.00 -51.66
C SER A 52 -2.82 -22.43 -51.94
N GLY A 53 -3.16 -23.17 -50.89
CA GLY A 53 -3.40 -24.61 -51.01
C GLY A 53 -2.08 -25.34 -51.32
N GLU A 54 -1.99 -25.93 -52.51
CA GLU A 54 -0.76 -26.59 -52.99
C GLU A 54 0.02 -25.76 -54.03
N GLN A 55 -0.48 -24.57 -54.40
CA GLN A 55 0.13 -23.73 -55.44
C GLN A 55 0.90 -22.55 -54.85
N ILE A 56 2.08 -22.28 -55.41
CA ILE A 56 2.89 -21.10 -55.09
C ILE A 56 2.52 -19.99 -56.08
N LEU A 57 2.02 -18.88 -55.53
CA LEU A 57 1.61 -17.71 -56.31
C LEU A 57 2.49 -16.50 -55.96
N PRO A 58 2.68 -15.54 -56.89
CA PRO A 58 3.49 -14.34 -56.63
C PRO A 58 2.83 -13.46 -55.56
N LEU A 59 3.64 -12.93 -54.64
CA LEU A 59 3.18 -12.04 -53.58
C LEU A 59 3.11 -10.59 -54.10
N ASN A 60 1.96 -10.21 -54.67
CA ASN A 60 1.72 -8.85 -55.14
C ASN A 60 1.29 -7.90 -53.99
N ASP A 61 1.22 -6.60 -54.29
CA ASP A 61 0.90 -5.57 -53.29
C ASP A 61 -0.50 -5.72 -52.68
N GLU A 62 -1.47 -6.20 -53.46
CA GLU A 62 -2.84 -6.44 -52.99
C GLU A 62 -2.90 -7.56 -51.94
N VAL A 63 -2.23 -8.69 -52.21
CA VAL A 63 -2.14 -9.81 -51.26
C VAL A 63 -1.34 -9.40 -50.03
N ARG A 64 -0.24 -8.65 -50.20
CA ARG A 64 0.54 -8.11 -49.09
C ARG A 64 -0.34 -7.24 -48.19
N ALA A 65 -1.11 -6.32 -48.76
CA ALA A 65 -2.04 -5.47 -48.00
C ALA A 65 -3.10 -6.28 -47.25
N ASN A 66 -3.62 -7.35 -47.87
CA ASN A 66 -4.58 -8.25 -47.21
C ASN A 66 -3.96 -8.99 -46.01
N ILE A 67 -2.73 -9.52 -46.15
CA ILE A 67 -2.02 -10.18 -45.04
C ILE A 67 -1.74 -9.17 -43.93
N THR A 68 -1.28 -7.96 -44.25
CA THR A 68 -1.09 -6.88 -43.27
C THR A 68 -2.39 -6.53 -42.54
N ASN A 69 -3.52 -6.52 -43.23
CA ASN A 69 -4.83 -6.32 -42.60
C ASN A 69 -5.16 -7.47 -41.62
N LYS A 70 -4.89 -8.73 -41.99
CA LYS A 70 -5.09 -9.89 -41.10
C LYS A 70 -4.19 -9.85 -39.87
N ILE A 71 -2.93 -9.45 -40.02
CA ILE A 71 -2.03 -9.19 -38.88
C ILE A 71 -2.64 -8.14 -37.95
N GLY A 72 -3.22 -7.09 -38.53
CA GLY A 72 -3.93 -6.05 -37.80
C GLY A 72 -5.09 -6.57 -36.96
N ILE A 73 -5.99 -7.35 -37.58
CA ILE A 73 -7.15 -7.95 -36.91
C ILE A 73 -6.69 -8.86 -35.75
N MET A 74 -5.70 -9.72 -36.00
CA MET A 74 -5.18 -10.59 -34.94
C MET A 74 -4.54 -9.81 -33.79
N ALA A 75 -3.82 -8.72 -34.09
CA ALA A 75 -3.24 -7.87 -33.06
C ALA A 75 -4.30 -7.08 -32.26
N ASP A 76 -5.43 -6.73 -32.90
CA ASP A 76 -6.57 -6.10 -32.23
C ASP A 76 -7.28 -7.08 -31.27
N ASP A 77 -7.21 -8.39 -31.55
CA ASP A 77 -7.61 -9.48 -30.64
C ASP A 77 -6.52 -9.82 -29.59
N ALA A 78 -5.57 -8.91 -29.35
CA ALA A 78 -4.44 -9.08 -28.42
C ALA A 78 -3.48 -10.25 -28.74
N LEU A 79 -3.50 -10.79 -29.97
CA LEU A 79 -2.60 -11.88 -30.35
C LEU A 79 -1.21 -11.34 -30.69
N ARG A 80 -0.18 -12.00 -30.17
CA ARG A 80 1.19 -11.93 -30.66
C ARG A 80 1.29 -12.75 -31.95
N VAL A 81 1.41 -12.05 -33.08
CA VAL A 81 1.41 -12.67 -34.40
C VAL A 81 2.84 -13.03 -34.83
N LEU A 82 3.03 -14.28 -35.26
CA LEU A 82 4.23 -14.75 -35.95
C LEU A 82 3.88 -15.11 -37.40
N ALA A 83 4.77 -14.74 -38.32
CA ALA A 83 4.69 -15.18 -39.70
C ALA A 83 5.61 -16.37 -39.93
N PHE A 84 5.19 -17.27 -40.83
CA PHE A 84 5.94 -18.45 -41.23
C PHE A 84 6.11 -18.46 -42.75
N ALA A 85 7.33 -18.74 -43.19
CA ALA A 85 7.68 -18.87 -44.59
C ALA A 85 8.68 -20.01 -44.78
N TYR A 86 8.76 -20.54 -46.00
CA TYR A 86 9.76 -21.53 -46.37
C TYR A 86 10.36 -21.26 -47.73
N LYS A 87 11.49 -21.91 -48.01
CA LYS A 87 12.16 -21.87 -49.32
C LYS A 87 12.80 -23.23 -49.62
N PRO A 88 12.47 -23.86 -50.75
CA PRO A 88 13.25 -24.95 -51.33
C PRO A 88 14.63 -24.44 -51.76
N MET A 89 15.68 -25.21 -51.47
CA MET A 89 17.06 -24.88 -51.80
C MET A 89 17.72 -26.06 -52.51
N ASP A 90 18.56 -25.75 -53.50
CA ASP A 90 19.41 -26.74 -54.17
C ASP A 90 20.51 -27.24 -53.21
N LYS A 91 20.78 -28.55 -53.23
CA LYS A 91 21.85 -29.21 -52.46
C LYS A 91 23.24 -28.67 -52.76
N SER A 92 23.45 -28.05 -53.92
CA SER A 92 24.72 -27.39 -54.25
C SER A 92 24.94 -26.07 -53.50
N THR A 93 23.89 -25.52 -52.88
CA THR A 93 23.97 -24.26 -52.13
C THR A 93 24.62 -24.52 -50.77
N PRO A 94 25.73 -23.83 -50.42
CA PRO A 94 26.36 -24.01 -49.12
C PRO A 94 25.39 -23.65 -47.99
N VAL A 95 25.17 -24.59 -47.07
CA VAL A 95 24.18 -24.51 -45.99
C VAL A 95 24.54 -23.46 -44.92
N TRP A 96 25.54 -22.60 -45.13
CA TRP A 96 25.98 -21.55 -44.20
C TRP A 96 25.82 -20.13 -44.77
N ASN A 97 25.29 -19.97 -46.00
CA ASN A 97 25.07 -18.65 -46.57
C ASN A 97 23.74 -18.04 -46.11
N ILE A 98 23.79 -17.26 -45.03
CA ILE A 98 22.66 -16.54 -44.41
C ILE A 98 21.84 -15.75 -45.44
N MET A 99 22.51 -15.08 -46.39
CA MET A 99 21.85 -14.24 -47.39
C MET A 99 21.02 -15.04 -48.40
N GLU A 100 21.40 -16.29 -48.66
CA GLU A 100 20.65 -17.20 -49.54
C GLU A 100 19.48 -17.87 -48.81
N MET A 101 19.62 -18.14 -47.51
CA MET A 101 18.59 -18.84 -46.71
C MET A 101 17.31 -18.02 -46.51
N GLU A 102 17.45 -16.70 -46.34
CA GLU A 102 16.37 -15.79 -45.93
C GLU A 102 15.86 -14.91 -47.07
N LYS A 103 16.26 -15.17 -48.32
CA LYS A 103 15.88 -14.37 -49.51
C LYS A 103 14.99 -15.16 -50.46
N GLY A 104 13.93 -14.53 -50.98
CA GLY A 104 13.01 -15.16 -51.92
C GLY A 104 12.15 -16.22 -51.25
N LEU A 105 11.63 -15.89 -50.05
CA LEU A 105 10.83 -16.82 -49.25
C LEU A 105 9.42 -16.97 -49.82
N ILE A 106 8.78 -18.11 -49.54
CA ILE A 106 7.38 -18.38 -49.83
C ILE A 106 6.61 -18.30 -48.51
N PHE A 107 5.73 -17.31 -48.40
CA PHE A 107 4.88 -17.12 -47.23
C PHE A 107 3.88 -18.27 -47.09
N ILE A 108 3.78 -18.86 -45.90
CA ILE A 108 2.85 -19.95 -45.61
C ILE A 108 1.61 -19.42 -44.90
N GLY A 109 1.81 -18.63 -43.84
CA GLY A 109 0.71 -18.20 -42.98
C GLY A 109 1.13 -17.49 -41.72
N LEU A 110 0.12 -17.15 -40.92
CA LEU A 110 0.25 -16.47 -39.63
C LEU A 110 -0.18 -17.42 -38.51
N MET A 111 0.45 -17.29 -37.34
CA MET A 111 -0.03 -17.87 -36.09
C MET A 111 -0.17 -16.77 -35.06
N GLY A 112 -1.30 -16.74 -34.37
CA GLY A 112 -1.55 -15.85 -33.23
C GLY A 112 -1.35 -16.62 -31.93
N LEU A 113 -0.56 -16.05 -31.04
CA LEU A 113 -0.34 -16.56 -29.69
C LEU A 113 -0.91 -15.52 -28.73
N ILE A 114 -1.75 -15.92 -27.78
CA ILE A 114 -2.21 -15.02 -26.71
C ILE A 114 -1.50 -15.38 -25.41
N ASP A 115 -1.05 -14.35 -24.70
CA ASP A 115 -0.69 -14.45 -23.28
C ASP A 115 -1.76 -13.69 -22.48
N PRO A 116 -2.87 -14.36 -22.12
CA PRO A 116 -4.03 -13.68 -21.59
C PRO A 116 -3.76 -13.16 -20.17
N PRO A 117 -4.32 -12.00 -19.79
CA PRO A 117 -4.27 -11.56 -18.40
C PRO A 117 -4.87 -12.61 -17.47
N LYS A 118 -4.26 -12.81 -16.29
CA LYS A 118 -4.82 -13.72 -15.28
C LYS A 118 -6.19 -13.20 -14.82
N PRO A 119 -7.20 -14.07 -14.56
CA PRO A 119 -8.56 -13.66 -14.21
C PRO A 119 -8.64 -12.66 -13.03
N GLU A 120 -7.78 -12.82 -12.04
CA GLU A 120 -7.73 -11.95 -10.86
C GLU A 120 -7.25 -10.51 -11.15
N VAL A 121 -6.56 -10.30 -12.28
CA VAL A 121 -6.04 -8.97 -12.67
C VAL A 121 -7.19 -8.02 -12.97
N PHE A 122 -8.30 -8.50 -13.54
CA PHE A 122 -9.46 -7.69 -13.86
C PHE A 122 -10.07 -7.03 -12.61
N ASP A 123 -10.29 -7.82 -11.56
CA ASP A 123 -10.80 -7.33 -10.29
C ASP A 123 -9.79 -6.42 -9.57
N ALA A 124 -8.51 -6.76 -9.65
CA ALA A 124 -7.43 -5.97 -9.07
C ALA A 124 -7.33 -4.57 -9.71
N VAL A 125 -7.36 -4.50 -11.05
CA VAL A 125 -7.35 -3.23 -11.79
C VAL A 125 -8.57 -2.39 -11.42
N LYS A 126 -9.76 -2.99 -11.37
CA LYS A 126 -11.00 -2.30 -10.97
C LYS A 126 -10.93 -1.73 -9.56
N LYS A 127 -10.40 -2.49 -8.60
CA LYS A 127 -10.21 -2.03 -7.21
C LYS A 127 -9.21 -0.88 -7.12
N CYS A 128 -8.08 -0.97 -7.83
CA CYS A 128 -7.10 0.13 -7.89
C CYS A 128 -7.71 1.41 -8.47
N GLN A 129 -8.44 1.30 -9.58
CA GLN A 129 -9.11 2.45 -10.19
C GLN A 129 -10.17 3.07 -9.27
N ALA A 130 -10.99 2.26 -8.60
CA ALA A 130 -11.95 2.72 -7.60
C ALA A 130 -11.27 3.45 -6.42
N ALA A 131 -10.08 3.00 -6.04
CA ALA A 131 -9.23 3.63 -5.03
C ALA A 131 -8.46 4.87 -5.52
N GLY A 132 -8.71 5.32 -6.76
CA GLY A 132 -8.05 6.48 -7.37
C GLY A 132 -6.58 6.25 -7.74
N VAL A 133 -6.13 4.99 -7.85
CA VAL A 133 -4.78 4.64 -8.27
C VAL A 133 -4.72 4.55 -9.80
N SER A 134 -3.86 5.38 -10.41
CA SER A 134 -3.62 5.34 -11.85
C SER A 134 -2.68 4.18 -12.21
N ILE A 135 -3.10 3.34 -13.15
CA ILE A 135 -2.30 2.22 -13.67
C ILE A 135 -1.78 2.60 -15.06
N LYS A 136 -0.50 2.35 -15.29
CA LYS A 136 0.17 2.55 -16.59
C LYS A 136 0.86 1.27 -17.02
N ILE A 137 0.60 0.81 -18.24
CA ILE A 137 1.26 -0.37 -18.83
C ILE A 137 2.55 0.10 -19.50
N VAL A 138 3.66 -0.55 -19.19
CA VAL A 138 4.98 -0.27 -19.80
C VAL A 138 5.55 -1.58 -20.33
N THR A 139 5.50 -1.77 -21.65
CA THR A 139 5.81 -3.06 -22.30
C THR A 139 6.74 -2.91 -23.51
N GLY A 140 7.47 -3.98 -23.82
CA GLY A 140 8.22 -4.14 -25.07
C GLY A 140 7.34 -4.52 -26.27
N ASP A 141 6.07 -4.87 -26.04
CA ASP A 141 5.15 -5.33 -27.09
C ASP A 141 4.78 -4.24 -28.10
N HIS A 142 4.18 -4.69 -29.20
CA HIS A 142 3.68 -3.81 -30.24
C HIS A 142 2.52 -2.94 -29.76
N ARG A 143 2.41 -1.72 -30.32
CA ARG A 143 1.37 -0.73 -29.98
C ARG A 143 -0.04 -1.33 -30.00
N ARG A 144 -0.38 -2.11 -31.04
CA ARG A 144 -1.72 -2.68 -31.20
C ARG A 144 -2.05 -3.72 -30.14
N THR A 145 -1.14 -4.68 -29.91
CA THR A 145 -1.29 -5.72 -28.89
C THR A 145 -1.41 -5.13 -27.49
N ALA A 146 -0.52 -4.18 -27.15
CA ALA A 146 -0.58 -3.48 -25.87
C ALA A 146 -1.89 -2.70 -25.70
N ALA A 147 -2.37 -2.02 -26.76
CA ALA A 147 -3.65 -1.32 -26.76
C ALA A 147 -4.83 -2.28 -26.56
N ALA A 148 -4.81 -3.46 -27.19
CA ALA A 148 -5.85 -4.47 -27.03
C ALA A 148 -5.94 -4.96 -25.58
N ILE A 149 -4.82 -5.37 -24.97
CA ILE A 149 -4.74 -5.77 -23.55
C ILE A 149 -5.21 -4.63 -22.63
N GLY A 150 -4.77 -3.40 -22.91
CA GLY A 150 -5.17 -2.25 -22.13
C GLY A 150 -6.66 -1.91 -22.21
N ARG A 151 -7.32 -2.16 -23.35
CA ARG A 151 -8.78 -2.03 -23.48
C ARG A 151 -9.50 -3.15 -22.73
N GLU A 152 -9.01 -4.38 -22.86
CA GLU A 152 -9.57 -5.55 -22.16
C GLU A 152 -9.57 -5.35 -20.64
N LEU A 153 -8.49 -4.78 -20.10
CA LEU A 153 -8.36 -4.44 -18.67
C LEU A 153 -8.99 -3.10 -18.26
N ASN A 154 -9.61 -2.35 -19.17
CA ASN A 154 -10.11 -0.99 -18.94
C ASN A 154 -9.05 0.02 -18.44
N ILE A 155 -7.78 -0.17 -18.80
CA ILE A 155 -6.68 0.78 -18.52
C ILE A 155 -6.55 1.82 -19.65
N LEU A 156 -6.83 1.42 -20.90
CA LEU A 156 -6.96 2.34 -22.02
C LEU A 156 -8.39 2.85 -22.10
N THR A 157 -8.56 4.15 -21.87
CA THR A 157 -9.86 4.80 -21.94
C THR A 157 -9.89 5.77 -23.13
N PRO A 158 -11.06 6.27 -23.57
CA PRO A 158 -11.11 7.32 -24.58
C PRO A 158 -10.37 8.61 -24.20
N SER A 159 -10.04 8.79 -22.91
CA SER A 159 -9.31 9.95 -22.38
C SER A 159 -7.79 9.75 -22.33
N THR A 160 -7.30 8.55 -22.61
CA THR A 160 -5.86 8.23 -22.54
C THR A 160 -5.35 7.63 -23.84
N GLU A 161 -4.06 7.85 -24.11
CA GLU A 161 -3.43 7.46 -25.36
C GLU A 161 -2.32 6.42 -25.16
N VAL A 162 -1.91 5.81 -26.28
CA VAL A 162 -0.74 4.91 -26.35
C VAL A 162 0.39 5.64 -27.05
N ILE A 163 1.57 5.64 -26.42
CA ILE A 163 2.81 6.19 -26.99
C ILE A 163 3.84 5.06 -27.17
N THR A 164 4.61 5.13 -28.24
CA THR A 164 5.71 4.21 -28.52
C THR A 164 7.05 4.75 -28.06
N GLY A 165 8.05 3.90 -27.88
CA GLY A 165 9.41 4.32 -27.54
C GLY A 165 9.98 5.36 -28.51
N GLU A 166 9.76 5.20 -29.82
CA GLU A 166 10.22 6.14 -30.84
C GLU A 166 9.54 7.52 -30.73
N GLU A 167 8.23 7.55 -30.43
CA GLU A 167 7.51 8.80 -30.18
C GLU A 167 7.98 9.45 -28.87
N LEU A 168 8.32 8.64 -27.85
CA LEU A 168 8.85 9.10 -26.56
C LEU A 168 10.23 9.75 -26.69
N ASP A 169 11.08 9.25 -27.59
CA ASP A 169 12.41 9.81 -27.86
C ASP A 169 12.35 11.20 -28.50
N ARG A 170 11.24 11.53 -29.17
CA ARG A 170 11.01 12.86 -29.74
C ARG A 170 10.59 13.89 -28.68
N LEU A 171 10.16 13.45 -27.50
CA LEU A 171 9.76 14.31 -26.40
C LEU A 171 10.97 14.61 -25.50
N ASN A 172 11.19 15.89 -25.21
CA ASN A 172 12.11 16.26 -24.14
C ASN A 172 11.49 15.99 -22.76
N ASP A 173 12.30 16.01 -21.70
CA ASP A 173 11.82 15.61 -20.37
C ASP A 173 10.74 16.55 -19.78
N VAL A 174 10.72 17.83 -20.18
CA VAL A 174 9.68 18.79 -19.77
C VAL A 174 8.37 18.50 -20.48
N GLU A 175 8.41 18.21 -21.78
CA GLU A 175 7.26 17.81 -22.57
C GLU A 175 6.70 16.47 -22.09
N LEU A 176 7.57 15.51 -21.81
CA LEU A 176 7.18 14.23 -21.24
C LEU A 176 6.50 14.44 -19.90
N ARG A 177 7.09 15.21 -18.98
CA ARG A 177 6.47 15.55 -17.69
C ARG A 177 5.06 16.13 -17.83
N ASN A 178 4.86 17.06 -18.76
CA ASN A 178 3.56 17.71 -18.97
C ASN A 178 2.52 16.77 -19.60
N ASN A 179 2.95 15.78 -20.38
CA ASN A 179 2.07 14.89 -21.12
C ASN A 179 1.96 13.47 -20.53
N VAL A 180 2.80 13.09 -19.56
CA VAL A 180 2.89 11.71 -19.05
C VAL A 180 1.57 11.17 -18.51
N ASN A 181 0.70 12.04 -18.01
CA ASN A 181 -0.63 11.67 -17.52
C ASN A 181 -1.66 11.39 -18.62
N LYS A 182 -1.42 11.87 -19.85
CA LYS A 182 -2.26 11.57 -21.02
C LYS A 182 -2.07 10.13 -21.50
N TYR A 183 -0.91 9.54 -21.26
CA TYR A 183 -0.59 8.19 -21.72
C TYR A 183 -0.87 7.15 -20.64
N SER A 184 -1.66 6.12 -20.95
CA SER A 184 -1.85 4.95 -20.06
C SER A 184 -1.06 3.73 -20.52
N ILE A 185 -0.52 3.75 -21.73
CA ILE A 185 0.28 2.64 -22.28
C ILE A 185 1.52 3.19 -22.99
N PHE A 186 2.65 2.60 -22.64
CA PHE A 186 3.95 2.83 -23.24
C PHE A 186 4.38 1.52 -23.89
N ALA A 187 4.47 1.49 -25.23
CA ALA A 187 4.76 0.29 -26.03
C ALA A 187 6.13 0.38 -26.73
N ARG A 188 6.76 -0.78 -27.03
CA ARG A 188 8.13 -0.86 -27.56
C ARG A 188 9.14 -0.02 -26.76
N ILE A 189 9.12 -0.20 -25.44
CA ILE A 189 9.88 0.62 -24.48
C ILE A 189 11.23 0.00 -24.16
N THR A 190 12.28 0.83 -24.08
CA THR A 190 13.63 0.43 -23.68
C THR A 190 13.84 0.59 -22.16
N PRO A 191 14.91 0.01 -21.57
CA PRO A 191 15.21 0.19 -20.14
C PRO A 191 15.35 1.67 -19.74
N SER A 192 16.00 2.49 -20.57
CA SER A 192 16.17 3.94 -20.31
C SER A 192 14.84 4.69 -20.33
N HIS A 193 13.89 4.28 -21.17
CA HIS A 193 12.55 4.88 -21.21
C HIS A 193 11.76 4.59 -19.93
N LYS A 194 11.86 3.37 -19.36
CA LYS A 194 11.19 3.05 -18.09
C LYS A 194 11.60 4.03 -16.99
N LEU A 195 12.91 4.29 -16.88
CA LEU A 195 13.46 5.25 -15.93
C LEU A 195 12.94 6.68 -16.18
N ARG A 196 12.96 7.15 -17.45
CA ARG A 196 12.44 8.48 -17.82
C ARG A 196 10.96 8.65 -17.47
N ILE A 197 10.14 7.62 -17.70
CA ILE A 197 8.71 7.64 -17.37
C ILE A 197 8.50 7.77 -15.85
N VAL A 198 9.20 6.95 -15.05
CA VAL A 198 9.12 7.02 -13.58
C VAL A 198 9.51 8.41 -13.07
N GLN A 199 10.61 8.96 -13.56
CA GLN A 199 11.07 10.30 -13.17
C GLN A 199 10.08 11.40 -13.57
N ALA A 200 9.50 11.33 -14.77
CA ALA A 200 8.49 12.27 -15.23
C ALA A 200 7.26 12.28 -14.31
N ILE A 201 6.75 11.10 -13.93
CA ILE A 201 5.60 10.99 -13.01
C ILE A 201 5.96 11.52 -11.61
N LYS A 202 7.13 11.13 -11.06
CA LYS A 202 7.60 11.62 -9.75
C LYS A 202 7.79 13.14 -9.73
N SER A 203 8.27 13.72 -10.82
CA SER A 203 8.44 15.19 -10.93
C SER A 203 7.12 15.96 -10.87
N ASN A 204 5.98 15.31 -11.11
CA ASN A 204 4.64 15.87 -10.91
C ASN A 204 4.15 15.74 -9.44
N GLY A 205 4.98 15.26 -8.53
CA GLY A 205 4.66 15.07 -7.11
C GLY A 205 3.78 13.85 -6.83
N GLN A 206 3.66 12.94 -7.80
CA GLN A 206 2.92 11.69 -7.65
C GLN A 206 3.85 10.61 -7.06
N ILE A 207 3.29 9.74 -6.22
CA ILE A 207 4.00 8.57 -5.69
C ILE A 207 3.91 7.44 -6.72
N VAL A 208 5.05 6.84 -7.06
CA VAL A 208 5.15 5.84 -8.12
C VAL A 208 5.57 4.50 -7.55
N GLY A 209 4.71 3.50 -7.72
CA GLY A 209 5.08 2.09 -7.62
C GLY A 209 5.46 1.56 -9.00
N MET A 210 6.61 0.89 -9.13
CA MET A 210 7.02 0.24 -10.38
C MET A 210 7.16 -1.26 -10.17
N THR A 211 6.62 -2.05 -11.09
CA THR A 211 6.81 -3.51 -11.13
C THR A 211 7.83 -3.90 -12.20
N GLY A 212 8.67 -4.89 -11.92
CA GLY A 212 9.63 -5.41 -12.89
C GLY A 212 10.19 -6.79 -12.52
N ASP A 213 10.64 -7.53 -13.53
CA ASP A 213 11.13 -8.90 -13.39
C ASP A 213 12.57 -9.05 -13.93
N GLY A 214 12.90 -8.40 -15.03
CA GLY A 214 14.23 -8.48 -15.67
C GLY A 214 15.26 -7.48 -15.13
N VAL A 215 16.56 -7.80 -15.24
CA VAL A 215 17.70 -6.94 -14.88
C VAL A 215 17.58 -5.51 -15.46
N ASN A 216 16.98 -5.42 -16.65
CA ASN A 216 16.69 -4.17 -17.35
C ASN A 216 15.78 -3.21 -16.56
N ASP A 217 15.01 -3.70 -15.60
CA ASP A 217 14.05 -2.93 -14.83
C ASP A 217 14.65 -2.37 -13.54
N ALA A 218 15.82 -2.87 -13.13
CA ALA A 218 16.48 -2.48 -11.89
C ALA A 218 16.69 -0.96 -11.76
N PRO A 219 17.16 -0.21 -12.77
CA PRO A 219 17.34 1.23 -12.64
C PRO A 219 16.03 1.97 -12.34
N ALA A 220 14.94 1.54 -12.97
CA ALA A 220 13.65 2.20 -12.86
C ALA A 220 12.90 1.75 -11.58
N LEU A 221 13.06 0.49 -11.16
CA LEU A 221 12.66 0.00 -9.83
C LEU A 221 13.30 0.83 -8.73
N LYS A 222 14.62 1.09 -8.83
CA LYS A 222 15.34 1.87 -7.82
C LYS A 222 14.92 3.34 -7.77
N ALA A 223 14.50 3.88 -8.92
CA ALA A 223 14.08 5.28 -9.03
C ALA A 223 12.64 5.51 -8.56
N ALA A 224 11.80 4.46 -8.56
CA ALA A 224 10.44 4.50 -8.05
C ALA A 224 10.42 4.83 -6.55
N ASP A 225 9.26 5.26 -6.03
CA ASP A 225 9.11 5.42 -4.57
C ASP A 225 8.93 4.06 -3.89
N ILE A 226 8.39 3.09 -4.63
CA ILE A 226 8.31 1.68 -4.24
C ILE A 226 8.64 0.83 -5.47
N GLY A 227 9.81 0.18 -5.47
CA GLY A 227 10.15 -0.86 -6.44
C GLY A 227 9.54 -2.21 -6.04
N ILE A 228 8.87 -2.88 -6.97
CA ILE A 228 8.17 -4.14 -6.76
C ILE A 228 8.75 -5.21 -7.72
N ALA A 229 9.41 -6.24 -7.19
CA ALA A 229 9.94 -7.33 -8.00
C ALA A 229 9.01 -8.55 -8.02
N MET A 230 9.08 -9.30 -9.11
CA MET A 230 8.45 -10.63 -9.22
C MET A 230 9.30 -11.66 -8.45
N GLY A 231 8.66 -12.51 -7.64
CA GLY A 231 9.32 -13.51 -6.82
C GLY A 231 9.75 -14.75 -7.59
N ILE A 232 8.92 -15.22 -8.54
CA ILE A 232 9.18 -16.43 -9.31
C ILE A 232 9.93 -16.09 -10.60
N GLN A 233 9.39 -15.18 -11.41
CA GLN A 233 9.98 -14.77 -12.68
C GLN A 233 11.11 -13.75 -12.53
N GLY A 234 11.18 -13.04 -11.41
CA GLY A 234 12.16 -11.97 -11.23
C GLY A 234 13.58 -12.48 -11.00
N THR A 235 14.53 -11.78 -11.62
CA THR A 235 15.97 -12.00 -11.42
C THR A 235 16.42 -11.59 -10.02
N ASP A 236 17.54 -12.15 -9.53
CA ASP A 236 18.07 -11.78 -8.21
C ASP A 236 18.42 -10.29 -8.13
N VAL A 237 18.86 -9.70 -9.24
CA VAL A 237 19.14 -8.27 -9.34
C VAL A 237 17.89 -7.42 -9.10
N THR A 238 16.73 -7.80 -9.66
CA THR A 238 15.49 -7.04 -9.44
C THR A 238 14.96 -7.20 -8.03
N LYS A 239 15.06 -8.39 -7.43
CA LYS A 239 14.67 -8.66 -6.04
C LYS A 239 15.48 -7.83 -5.05
N GLU A 240 16.81 -7.81 -5.19
CA GLU A 240 17.72 -7.01 -4.35
C GLU A 240 17.54 -5.50 -4.54
N THR A 241 17.08 -5.06 -5.72
CA THR A 241 16.87 -3.64 -6.01
C THR A 241 15.50 -3.14 -5.53
N SER A 242 14.52 -4.03 -5.40
CA SER A 242 13.14 -3.73 -5.02
C SER A 242 12.95 -3.52 -3.52
N ASP A 243 11.93 -2.73 -3.15
CA ASP A 243 11.51 -2.55 -1.76
C ASP A 243 10.50 -3.62 -1.32
N MET A 244 9.85 -4.28 -2.29
CA MET A 244 8.86 -5.34 -2.08
C MET A 244 9.00 -6.43 -3.14
N VAL A 245 8.88 -7.69 -2.73
CA VAL A 245 8.91 -8.86 -3.63
C VAL A 245 7.58 -9.60 -3.58
N LEU A 246 6.96 -9.84 -4.75
CA LEU A 246 5.72 -10.60 -4.87
C LEU A 246 6.04 -12.09 -4.96
N ALA A 247 5.97 -12.80 -3.83
CA ALA A 247 6.32 -14.22 -3.76
C ALA A 247 5.51 -15.12 -4.72
N ASP A 248 4.34 -14.67 -5.17
CA ASP A 248 3.38 -15.40 -6.00
C ASP A 248 3.23 -14.86 -7.44
N ASP A 249 4.00 -13.83 -7.81
CA ASP A 249 3.89 -13.17 -9.11
C ASP A 249 2.45 -12.70 -9.44
N ASN A 250 1.70 -12.27 -8.41
CA ASN A 250 0.31 -11.87 -8.57
C ASN A 250 0.11 -10.35 -8.39
N PHE A 251 -0.43 -9.71 -9.42
CA PHE A 251 -0.78 -8.29 -9.38
C PHE A 251 -1.83 -7.97 -8.29
N ALA A 252 -2.72 -8.90 -7.96
CA ALA A 252 -3.71 -8.74 -6.90
C ALA A 252 -3.05 -8.47 -5.52
N THR A 253 -1.84 -9.00 -5.30
CA THR A 253 -1.06 -8.80 -4.07
C THR A 253 -0.64 -7.34 -3.90
N ILE A 254 -0.40 -6.60 -4.99
CA ILE A 254 -0.12 -5.16 -4.94
C ILE A 254 -1.34 -4.40 -4.41
N VAL A 255 -2.55 -4.79 -4.83
CA VAL A 255 -3.78 -4.15 -4.37
C VAL A 255 -3.99 -4.37 -2.87
N ALA A 256 -3.75 -5.60 -2.41
CA ALA A 256 -3.78 -5.92 -0.99
C ALA A 256 -2.72 -5.10 -0.21
N ALA A 257 -1.51 -4.97 -0.74
CA ALA A 257 -0.47 -4.15 -0.12
C ALA A 257 -0.83 -2.66 -0.04
N ILE A 258 -1.53 -2.11 -1.04
CA ILE A 258 -2.06 -0.74 -0.99
C ILE A 258 -3.12 -0.60 0.10
N GLU A 259 -4.03 -1.57 0.23
CA GLU A 259 -5.05 -1.60 1.29
C GLU A 259 -4.42 -1.65 2.68
N GLU A 260 -3.45 -2.54 2.88
CA GLU A 260 -2.70 -2.66 4.13
C GLU A 260 -1.89 -1.39 4.44
N GLY A 261 -1.20 -0.80 3.46
CA GLY A 261 -0.45 0.44 3.64
C GLY A 261 -1.36 1.61 4.10
N ARG A 262 -2.57 1.70 3.54
CA ARG A 262 -3.59 2.68 3.99
C ARG A 262 -4.07 2.37 5.40
N ALA A 263 -4.25 1.09 5.74
CA ALA A 263 -4.71 0.65 7.05
C ALA A 263 -3.68 0.99 8.14
N VAL A 264 -2.40 0.67 7.89
CA VAL A 264 -1.29 1.02 8.79
C VAL A 264 -1.20 2.53 8.99
N TYR A 265 -1.29 3.33 7.92
CA TYR A 265 -1.26 4.80 8.05
C TYR A 265 -2.42 5.32 8.90
N GLN A 266 -3.63 4.79 8.71
CA GLN A 266 -4.79 5.13 9.54
C GLN A 266 -4.57 4.76 11.00
N SER A 267 -4.04 3.57 11.29
CA SER A 267 -3.75 3.10 12.64
C SER A 267 -2.65 3.92 13.32
N MET A 268 -1.60 4.32 12.58
CA MET A 268 -0.59 5.28 13.06
C MET A 268 -1.22 6.62 13.47
N GLY A 269 -2.17 7.14 12.68
CA GLY A 269 -2.90 8.35 13.02
C GLY A 269 -3.71 8.23 14.32
N LYS A 270 -4.32 7.07 14.58
CA LYS A 270 -5.02 6.76 15.84
C LYS A 270 -4.01 6.70 17.01
N PHE A 271 -2.93 5.95 16.84
CA PHE A 271 -1.85 5.86 17.82
C PHE A 271 -1.29 7.24 18.22
N LEU A 272 -0.96 8.09 17.24
CA LEU A 272 -0.42 9.43 17.50
C LEU A 272 -1.42 10.32 18.22
N ARG A 273 -2.70 10.27 17.84
CA ARG A 273 -3.75 10.99 18.55
C ARG A 273 -3.79 10.59 20.00
N TYR A 274 -3.86 9.30 20.29
CA TYR A 274 -3.91 8.75 21.64
C TYR A 274 -2.74 9.24 22.50
N MET A 275 -1.51 8.91 22.09
CA MET A 275 -0.30 9.24 22.84
C MET A 275 -0.13 10.75 23.04
N LEU A 276 -0.37 11.55 21.99
CA LEU A 276 -0.14 12.99 22.09
C LEU A 276 -1.19 13.69 22.96
N SER A 277 -2.48 13.30 22.94
CA SER A 277 -3.44 13.89 23.89
C SER A 277 -3.24 13.43 25.32
N SER A 278 -2.86 12.16 25.55
CA SER A 278 -2.48 11.67 26.89
C SER A 278 -1.32 12.48 27.47
N ASN A 279 -0.22 12.59 26.72
CA ASN A 279 0.97 13.33 27.16
C ASN A 279 0.68 14.82 27.35
N THR A 280 -0.19 15.40 26.50
CA THR A 280 -0.64 16.78 26.68
C THR A 280 -1.35 16.95 28.03
N ALA A 281 -2.22 16.01 28.41
CA ALA A 281 -2.91 16.07 29.69
C ALA A 281 -1.95 15.96 30.87
N GLU A 282 -1.01 15.01 30.84
CA GLU A 282 0.01 14.81 31.88
C GLU A 282 0.82 16.08 32.13
N ILE A 283 1.38 16.66 31.06
CA ILE A 283 2.19 17.88 31.14
C ILE A 283 1.36 19.03 31.70
N LEU A 284 0.14 19.24 31.18
CA LEU A 284 -0.70 20.35 31.61
C LEU A 284 -1.17 20.20 33.07
N VAL A 285 -1.48 18.99 33.53
CA VAL A 285 -1.84 18.74 34.95
C VAL A 285 -0.70 19.15 35.87
N ILE A 286 0.54 18.75 35.56
CA ILE A 286 1.71 19.09 36.37
C ILE A 286 1.97 20.60 36.32
N VAL A 287 2.04 21.17 35.12
CA VAL A 287 2.38 22.60 34.93
C VAL A 287 1.33 23.49 35.59
N ILE A 288 0.04 23.23 35.40
CA ILE A 288 -1.02 24.07 35.96
C ILE A 288 -1.08 23.94 37.48
N ALA A 289 -0.94 22.73 38.04
CA ALA A 289 -0.90 22.55 39.49
C ALA A 289 0.23 23.38 40.12
N MET A 290 1.45 23.28 39.56
CA MET A 290 2.60 24.03 40.03
C MET A 290 2.44 25.55 39.87
N LEU A 291 1.84 26.02 38.75
CA LEU A 291 1.59 27.45 38.53
C LEU A 291 0.58 28.05 39.51
N ILE A 292 -0.37 27.24 39.99
CA ILE A 292 -1.35 27.65 41.01
C ILE A 292 -0.75 27.56 42.43
N GLY A 293 0.47 27.03 42.57
CA GLY A 293 1.17 26.88 43.85
C GLY A 293 0.83 25.58 44.58
N LEU A 294 0.20 24.61 43.90
CA LEU A 294 0.00 23.27 44.45
C LEU A 294 1.23 22.39 44.23
N PRO A 295 1.47 21.40 45.11
CA PRO A 295 2.50 20.39 44.88
C PRO A 295 2.21 19.61 43.58
N PRO A 296 3.24 19.02 42.96
CA PRO A 296 3.07 18.28 41.71
C PRO A 296 2.15 17.06 41.94
N PRO A 297 1.10 16.83 41.12
CA PRO A 297 0.17 15.73 41.35
C PRO A 297 0.77 14.33 41.18
N PHE A 298 1.90 14.23 40.48
CA PHE A 298 2.57 12.98 40.17
C PHE A 298 4.05 13.02 40.49
N ILE A 299 4.57 11.89 40.98
CA ILE A 299 6.01 11.65 41.04
C ILE A 299 6.51 10.99 39.75
N PRO A 300 7.81 11.09 39.41
CA PRO A 300 8.34 10.59 38.14
C PRO A 300 8.03 9.11 37.83
N ILE A 301 8.02 8.25 38.85
CA ILE A 301 7.74 6.82 38.67
C ILE A 301 6.27 6.53 38.35
N GLN A 302 5.33 7.34 38.85
CA GLN A 302 3.91 7.26 38.46
C GLN A 302 3.73 7.67 36.99
N ILE A 303 4.43 8.71 36.54
CA ILE A 303 4.42 9.14 35.13
C ILE A 303 5.00 8.04 34.23
N LEU A 304 6.10 7.41 34.64
CA LEU A 304 6.69 6.30 33.92
C LEU A 304 5.73 5.11 33.82
N TRP A 305 5.01 4.81 34.90
CA TRP A 305 3.98 3.77 34.91
C TRP A 305 2.84 4.06 33.94
N ILE A 306 2.31 5.29 33.97
CA ILE A 306 1.26 5.72 33.03
C ILE A 306 1.72 5.52 31.60
N ASN A 307 2.87 6.10 31.23
CA ASN A 307 3.36 6.09 29.84
C ASN A 307 3.72 4.68 29.33
N LEU A 308 4.28 3.83 30.19
CA LEU A 308 4.79 2.52 29.77
C LEU A 308 3.72 1.43 29.87
N VAL A 309 2.97 1.39 30.98
CA VAL A 309 2.06 0.28 31.29
C VAL A 309 0.63 0.64 30.90
N THR A 310 0.12 1.75 31.42
CA THR A 310 -1.28 2.13 31.20
C THR A 310 -1.52 2.50 29.74
N ASP A 311 -0.66 3.33 29.15
CA ASP A 311 -0.77 3.81 27.77
C ASP A 311 -0.10 2.90 26.74
N GLY A 312 1.02 2.27 27.11
CA GLY A 312 1.78 1.43 26.18
C GLY A 312 0.96 0.28 25.60
N LEU A 313 0.20 -0.45 26.42
CA LEU A 313 -0.60 -1.59 25.96
C LEU A 313 -1.74 -1.17 25.00
N PRO A 314 -2.61 -0.19 25.34
CA PRO A 314 -3.62 0.32 24.41
C PRO A 314 -3.02 0.91 23.13
N ALA A 315 -1.89 1.61 23.23
CA ALA A 315 -1.22 2.21 22.07
C ALA A 315 -0.76 1.15 21.06
N LEU A 316 -0.17 0.04 21.53
CA LEU A 316 0.19 -1.10 20.68
C LEU A 316 -1.05 -1.73 20.05
N ALA A 317 -2.13 -1.88 20.83
CA ALA A 317 -3.37 -2.44 20.33
C ALA A 317 -4.06 -1.56 19.28
N LEU A 318 -3.91 -0.24 19.35
CA LEU A 318 -4.39 0.70 18.32
C LEU A 318 -3.60 0.59 17.01
N GLY A 319 -2.34 0.14 17.06
CA GLY A 319 -1.52 -0.13 15.88
C GLY A 319 -2.08 -1.24 14.97
N VAL A 320 -2.83 -2.19 15.56
CA VAL A 320 -3.48 -3.32 14.86
C VAL A 320 -5.00 -3.18 14.81
N ASP A 321 -5.51 -1.95 14.95
CA ASP A 321 -6.95 -1.70 14.84
C ASP A 321 -7.43 -1.99 13.41
N PRO A 322 -8.58 -2.66 13.23
CA PRO A 322 -9.06 -3.00 11.90
C PRO A 322 -9.30 -1.75 11.03
N PRO A 323 -9.10 -1.86 9.71
CA PRO A 323 -9.32 -0.75 8.79
C PRO A 323 -10.77 -0.27 8.82
N GLU A 324 -10.97 1.05 8.73
CA GLU A 324 -12.31 1.62 8.59
C GLU A 324 -12.96 1.20 7.25
N ARG A 325 -14.29 1.09 7.26
CA ARG A 325 -15.05 0.74 6.04
C ARG A 325 -14.86 1.82 4.97
N GLY A 326 -14.66 1.38 3.73
CA GLY A 326 -14.46 2.27 2.58
C GLY A 326 -13.06 2.89 2.50
N LEU A 327 -12.05 2.28 3.13
CA LEU A 327 -10.65 2.70 3.02
C LEU A 327 -10.15 2.71 1.56
N MET A 328 -10.59 1.74 0.78
CA MET A 328 -10.29 1.62 -0.65
C MET A 328 -11.22 2.45 -1.56
N ASP A 329 -12.21 3.14 -0.99
CA ASP A 329 -13.08 4.06 -1.74
C ASP A 329 -12.56 5.50 -1.74
N GLN A 330 -11.47 5.76 -1.00
CA GLN A 330 -10.86 7.08 -0.86
C GLN A 330 -9.77 7.28 -1.91
N ALA A 331 -9.61 8.51 -2.40
CA ALA A 331 -8.49 8.86 -3.27
C ALA A 331 -7.14 8.72 -2.52
N PRO A 332 -6.01 8.51 -3.22
CA PRO A 332 -4.69 8.54 -2.60
C PRO A 332 -4.45 9.86 -1.85
N ARG A 333 -3.84 9.78 -0.67
CA ARG A 333 -3.53 10.98 0.13
C ARG A 333 -2.55 11.89 -0.62
N ASP A 334 -2.65 13.19 -0.36
CA ASP A 334 -1.61 14.13 -0.80
C ASP A 334 -0.31 13.83 -0.03
N PRO A 335 0.82 13.54 -0.72
CA PRO A 335 2.09 13.29 -0.07
C PRO A 335 2.58 14.45 0.81
N LYS A 336 2.14 15.69 0.50
CA LYS A 336 2.47 16.90 1.28
C LYS A 336 1.63 17.05 2.54
N GLU A 337 0.53 16.30 2.67
CA GLU A 337 -0.26 16.33 3.88
C GLU A 337 0.52 15.65 5.02
N SER A 338 0.80 16.44 6.06
CA SER A 338 1.37 15.92 7.30
C SER A 338 0.36 15.05 8.03
N ILE A 339 0.83 13.93 8.60
CA ILE A 339 0.03 13.10 9.50
C ILE A 339 -0.52 13.92 10.69
N MET A 340 0.23 14.94 11.14
CA MET A 340 -0.19 15.90 12.16
C MET A 340 -0.91 17.11 11.54
N ASN A 341 -2.03 16.86 10.87
CA ASN A 341 -2.81 17.95 10.27
C ASN A 341 -3.50 18.82 11.35
N LYS A 342 -4.02 19.98 10.92
CA LYS A 342 -4.70 20.93 11.83
C LYS A 342 -5.90 20.32 12.56
N SER A 343 -6.58 19.35 11.95
CA SER A 343 -7.70 18.63 12.58
C SER A 343 -7.19 17.78 13.75
N MET A 344 -6.08 17.08 13.55
CA MET A 344 -5.45 16.26 14.58
C MET A 344 -4.93 17.10 15.76
N ILE A 345 -4.28 18.24 15.49
CA ILE A 345 -3.80 19.13 16.55
C ILE A 345 -4.97 19.67 17.40
N LYS A 346 -6.07 20.09 16.75
CA LYS A 346 -7.29 20.52 17.47
C LYS A 346 -7.88 19.40 18.32
N TYR A 347 -7.84 18.16 17.84
CA TYR A 347 -8.27 17.00 18.60
C TYR A 347 -7.38 16.78 19.83
N ILE A 348 -6.05 16.77 19.65
CA ILE A 348 -5.07 16.58 20.72
C ILE A 348 -5.26 17.61 21.83
N ILE A 349 -5.32 18.90 21.48
CA ILE A 349 -5.48 19.98 22.46
C ILE A 349 -6.81 19.87 23.20
N ARG A 350 -7.92 19.59 22.48
CA ARG A 350 -9.24 19.50 23.09
C ARG A 350 -9.33 18.37 24.12
N LEU A 351 -8.84 17.18 23.76
CA LEU A 351 -8.91 16.01 24.63
C LEU A 351 -7.90 16.12 25.77
N GLY A 352 -6.70 16.63 25.48
CA GLY A 352 -5.70 16.95 26.51
C GLY A 352 -6.26 17.89 27.56
N LEU A 353 -6.82 19.03 27.16
CA LEU A 353 -7.45 19.99 28.08
C LEU A 353 -8.60 19.39 28.88
N TYR A 354 -9.44 18.56 28.26
CA TYR A 354 -10.54 17.91 28.97
C TYR A 354 -10.03 17.00 30.08
N MET A 355 -9.07 16.12 29.77
CA MET A 355 -8.45 15.23 30.75
C MET A 355 -7.76 16.02 31.86
N THR A 356 -7.06 17.11 31.50
CA THR A 356 -6.46 18.02 32.47
C THR A 356 -7.49 18.63 33.44
N ILE A 357 -8.63 19.12 32.94
CA ILE A 357 -9.67 19.73 33.77
C ILE A 357 -10.22 18.71 34.77
N ILE A 358 -10.51 17.47 34.31
CA ILE A 358 -11.03 16.42 35.20
C ILE A 358 -9.98 16.01 36.23
N SER A 359 -8.74 15.75 35.82
CA SER A 359 -7.66 15.34 36.73
C SER A 359 -7.32 16.42 37.75
N LEU A 360 -7.21 17.69 37.34
CA LEU A 360 -6.99 18.80 38.28
C LEU A 360 -8.20 19.04 39.19
N GLY A 361 -9.42 18.85 38.68
CA GLY A 361 -10.64 18.93 39.47
C GLY A 361 -10.65 17.88 40.59
N VAL A 362 -10.29 16.64 40.25
CA VAL A 362 -10.12 15.56 41.25
C VAL A 362 -9.01 15.91 42.24
N TYR A 363 -7.85 16.35 41.75
CA TYR A 363 -6.74 16.73 42.61
C TYR A 363 -7.14 17.82 43.63
N GLY A 364 -7.76 18.90 43.16
CA GLY A 364 -8.20 20.00 44.01
C GLY A 364 -9.28 19.60 45.01
N ILE A 365 -10.26 18.79 44.60
CA ILE A 365 -11.30 18.27 45.50
C ILE A 365 -10.68 17.33 46.53
N SER A 366 -9.79 16.43 46.14
CA SER A 366 -9.17 15.46 47.05
C SER A 366 -8.27 16.14 48.10
N ILE A 367 -7.56 17.23 47.76
CA ILE A 367 -6.82 18.00 48.77
C ILE A 367 -7.79 18.81 49.64
N GLY A 368 -8.81 19.43 49.05
CA GLY A 368 -9.74 20.31 49.76
C GLY A 368 -10.78 19.60 50.64
N SER A 369 -11.02 18.30 50.43
CA SER A 369 -12.07 17.55 51.16
C SER A 369 -11.71 17.23 52.62
N PHE A 370 -10.45 17.40 53.02
CA PHE A 370 -9.95 16.97 54.33
C PHE A 370 -9.83 18.08 55.39
N GLU A 371 -9.95 19.37 55.06
CA GLU A 371 -9.83 20.44 56.07
C GLU A 371 -10.79 21.63 55.90
N SER A 372 -11.27 22.13 57.05
CA SER A 372 -12.05 23.38 57.17
C SER A 372 -11.19 24.65 57.15
N ASN A 373 -9.86 24.52 57.24
CA ASN A 373 -8.86 25.60 57.18
C ASN A 373 -7.75 25.25 56.17
N PHE A 374 -8.10 25.08 54.90
CA PHE A 374 -7.15 24.79 53.82
C PHE A 374 -6.03 25.84 53.73
N ASP A 375 -4.79 25.47 54.05
CA ASP A 375 -3.57 26.25 53.80
C ASP A 375 -2.75 25.60 52.69
N ILE A 376 -2.69 26.27 51.54
CA ILE A 376 -1.94 25.80 50.37
C ILE A 376 -0.44 25.63 50.66
N ASN A 377 0.10 26.33 51.66
CA ASN A 377 1.52 26.30 52.00
C ASN A 377 1.88 25.15 52.97
N ASN A 378 0.90 24.47 53.55
CA ASN A 378 1.14 23.45 54.58
C ASN A 378 0.18 22.26 54.46
N ILE A 379 0.17 21.63 53.27
CA ILE A 379 -0.63 20.44 53.01
C ILE A 379 -0.01 19.22 53.73
N PRO A 380 -0.76 18.51 54.60
CA PRO A 380 -0.26 17.30 55.24
C PRO A 380 0.14 16.25 54.21
N HIS A 381 1.27 15.56 54.44
CA HIS A 381 1.80 14.58 53.48
C HIS A 381 0.78 13.47 53.16
N LYS A 382 -0.02 13.05 54.14
CA LYS A 382 -1.08 12.05 53.94
C LYS A 382 -2.14 12.50 52.94
N ASP A 383 -2.56 13.76 53.00
CA ASP A 383 -3.61 14.31 52.13
C ASP A 383 -3.07 14.52 50.72
N TYR A 384 -1.80 14.93 50.62
CA TYR A 384 -1.08 14.97 49.34
C TYR A 384 -1.00 13.58 48.69
N VAL A 385 -0.58 12.55 49.41
CA VAL A 385 -0.47 11.17 48.88
C VAL A 385 -1.85 10.65 48.45
N TYR A 386 -2.90 10.92 49.22
CA TYR A 386 -4.27 10.58 48.84
C TYR A 386 -4.71 11.28 47.55
N ALA A 387 -4.52 12.60 47.45
CA ALA A 387 -4.88 13.36 46.26
C ALA A 387 -4.05 12.98 45.02
N SER A 388 -2.76 12.71 45.20
CA SER A 388 -1.88 12.19 44.16
C SER A 388 -2.40 10.84 43.67
N THR A 389 -2.74 9.92 44.58
CA THR A 389 -3.30 8.61 44.23
C THR A 389 -4.63 8.72 43.47
N MET A 390 -5.55 9.55 43.95
CA MET A 390 -6.84 9.81 43.29
C MET A 390 -6.64 10.34 41.87
N THR A 391 -5.69 11.25 41.69
CA THR A 391 -5.40 11.86 40.39
C THR A 391 -4.68 10.87 39.47
N PHE A 392 -3.77 10.06 40.01
CA PHE A 392 -3.06 8.98 39.30
C PHE A 392 -4.04 7.94 38.77
N ALA A 393 -4.97 7.47 39.61
CA ALA A 393 -6.05 6.58 39.18
C ALA A 393 -6.96 7.24 38.13
N THR A 394 -7.36 8.50 38.37
CA THR A 394 -8.26 9.23 37.45
C THR A 394 -7.65 9.40 36.07
N LEU A 395 -6.39 9.84 35.98
CA LEU A 395 -5.74 10.07 34.70
C LEU A 395 -5.52 8.76 33.94
N SER A 396 -5.04 7.71 34.63
CA SER A 396 -4.88 6.37 34.06
C SER A 396 -6.19 5.84 33.47
N ILE A 397 -7.29 5.87 34.24
CA ILE A 397 -8.59 5.35 33.77
C ILE A 397 -9.19 6.25 32.67
N LEU A 398 -8.99 7.57 32.72
CA LEU A 398 -9.40 8.49 31.66
C LEU A 398 -8.73 8.12 30.33
N GLN A 399 -7.43 7.85 30.34
CA GLN A 399 -6.68 7.46 29.16
C GLN A 399 -7.16 6.10 28.62
N LEU A 400 -7.49 5.14 29.48
CA LEU A 400 -8.12 3.89 29.05
C LEU A 400 -9.44 4.11 28.29
N PHE A 401 -10.32 4.99 28.78
CA PHE A 401 -11.52 5.40 28.02
C PHE A 401 -11.18 6.18 26.75
N HIS A 402 -10.14 7.01 26.78
CA HIS A 402 -9.66 7.76 25.64
C HIS A 402 -9.21 6.84 24.49
N SER A 403 -8.58 5.71 24.79
CA SER A 403 -8.12 4.74 23.78
C SER A 403 -9.26 4.27 22.85
N TYR A 404 -10.47 4.10 23.37
CA TYR A 404 -11.66 3.77 22.58
C TYR A 404 -12.19 4.97 21.77
N ASN A 405 -12.07 6.18 22.32
CA ASN A 405 -12.51 7.40 21.64
C ASN A 405 -11.74 7.66 20.35
N VAL A 406 -10.45 7.34 20.32
CA VAL A 406 -9.53 7.64 19.21
C VAL A 406 -9.72 6.72 18.00
N ARG A 407 -10.34 5.55 18.19
CA ARG A 407 -10.52 4.53 17.14
C ARG A 407 -11.25 5.00 15.90
N SER A 408 -12.15 5.97 16.03
CA SER A 408 -12.79 6.59 14.87
C SER A 408 -13.16 8.03 15.17
N GLU A 409 -13.00 8.90 14.17
CA GLU A 409 -13.36 10.32 14.29
C GLU A 409 -14.85 10.57 14.04
N THR A 410 -15.54 9.64 13.42
CA THR A 410 -16.92 9.81 12.96
C THR A 410 -17.86 8.75 13.51
N HIS A 411 -17.39 7.51 13.70
CA HIS A 411 -18.24 6.44 14.22
C HIS A 411 -18.40 6.54 15.73
N SER A 412 -19.63 6.28 16.18
CA SER A 412 -19.94 6.22 17.60
C SER A 412 -19.31 4.99 18.24
N ILE A 413 -18.89 5.17 19.49
CA ILE A 413 -18.32 4.11 20.33
C ILE A 413 -19.43 3.19 20.84
N LEU A 414 -20.65 3.72 20.96
CA LEU A 414 -21.86 3.01 21.39
C LEU A 414 -22.40 2.17 20.22
N GLY A 415 -21.71 1.08 19.89
CA GLY A 415 -22.11 0.15 18.82
C GLY A 415 -21.21 -1.08 18.71
N ARG A 416 -21.47 -1.92 17.70
CA ARG A 416 -20.71 -3.18 17.46
C ARG A 416 -19.20 -2.98 17.29
N GLN A 417 -18.74 -1.75 17.02
CA GLN A 417 -17.33 -1.44 16.86
C GLN A 417 -16.55 -1.47 18.19
N PHE A 418 -17.20 -1.33 19.34
CA PHE A 418 -16.53 -1.32 20.66
C PHE A 418 -15.64 -2.56 20.87
N PHE A 419 -16.15 -3.75 20.56
CA PHE A 419 -15.43 -5.02 20.71
C PHE A 419 -14.72 -5.51 19.44
N ALA A 420 -14.68 -4.70 18.38
CA ALA A 420 -14.09 -5.13 17.11
C ALA A 420 -12.57 -5.34 17.20
N ASN A 421 -11.88 -4.56 18.05
CA ASN A 421 -10.46 -4.76 18.33
C ASN A 421 -10.30 -5.52 19.65
N ARG A 422 -10.14 -6.85 19.54
CA ARG A 422 -9.98 -7.71 20.72
C ARG A 422 -8.68 -7.43 21.46
N ALA A 423 -7.61 -7.03 20.74
CA ALA A 423 -6.34 -6.68 21.35
C ALA A 423 -6.51 -5.45 22.26
N LEU A 424 -7.26 -4.44 21.83
CA LEU A 424 -7.50 -3.24 22.63
C LEU A 424 -8.34 -3.52 23.87
N VAL A 425 -9.33 -4.42 23.76
CA VAL A 425 -10.13 -4.85 24.91
C VAL A 425 -9.25 -5.53 25.96
N TRP A 426 -8.41 -6.48 25.55
CA TRP A 426 -7.47 -7.12 26.46
C TRP A 426 -6.45 -6.15 27.03
N ALA A 427 -5.85 -5.30 26.20
CA ALA A 427 -4.91 -4.27 26.65
C ALA A 427 -5.53 -3.35 27.71
N THR A 428 -6.75 -2.87 27.49
CA THR A 428 -7.45 -1.99 28.43
C THR A 428 -7.77 -2.72 29.75
N ILE A 429 -8.28 -3.95 29.67
CA ILE A 429 -8.59 -4.75 30.88
C ILE A 429 -7.32 -5.03 31.67
N THR A 430 -6.25 -5.45 31.01
CA THR A 430 -4.96 -5.71 31.65
C THR A 430 -4.39 -4.45 32.27
N SER A 431 -4.37 -3.32 31.56
CA SER A 431 -3.90 -2.04 32.12
C SER A 431 -4.75 -1.57 33.30
N ALA A 432 -6.08 -1.72 33.24
CA ALA A 432 -6.96 -1.38 34.36
C ALA A 432 -6.69 -2.26 35.59
N LEU A 433 -6.53 -3.57 35.41
CA LEU A 433 -6.23 -4.49 36.50
C LEU A 433 -4.86 -4.20 37.11
N LEU A 434 -3.84 -3.93 36.28
CA LEU A 434 -2.51 -3.55 36.74
C LEU A 434 -2.54 -2.22 37.50
N GLN A 435 -3.33 -1.24 37.04
CA GLN A 435 -3.51 0.03 37.73
C GLN A 435 -4.16 -0.16 39.11
N VAL A 436 -5.23 -0.96 39.20
CA VAL A 436 -5.87 -1.27 40.49
C VAL A 436 -4.90 -2.04 41.39
N PHE A 437 -4.12 -2.96 40.83
CA PHE A 437 -3.15 -3.75 41.58
C PHE A 437 -2.01 -2.89 42.15
N VAL A 438 -1.52 -1.88 41.44
CA VAL A 438 -0.50 -0.97 42.01
C VAL A 438 -1.05 -0.17 43.18
N ILE A 439 -2.34 0.21 43.16
CA ILE A 439 -2.95 1.03 44.21
C ILE A 439 -3.39 0.16 45.41
N GLN A 440 -4.03 -0.98 45.18
CA GLN A 440 -4.64 -1.83 46.22
C GLN A 440 -3.81 -3.07 46.57
N GLY A 441 -2.75 -3.36 45.82
CA GLY A 441 -2.01 -4.62 45.90
C GLY A 441 -1.38 -4.88 47.26
N ASP A 442 -0.82 -3.86 47.90
CA ASP A 442 -0.27 -3.97 49.26
C ASP A 442 -1.35 -4.41 50.26
N GLN A 443 -2.54 -3.82 50.20
CA GLN A 443 -3.68 -4.19 51.06
C GLN A 443 -4.12 -5.64 50.82
N TRP A 444 -4.22 -6.07 49.56
CA TRP A 444 -4.61 -7.43 49.21
C TRP A 444 -3.57 -8.46 49.66
N ILE A 445 -2.29 -8.20 49.41
CA ILE A 445 -1.20 -9.09 49.83
C ILE A 445 -1.17 -9.16 51.35
N SER A 446 -1.21 -8.03 52.05
CA SER A 446 -1.22 -8.00 53.52
C SER A 446 -2.39 -8.79 54.12
N THR A 447 -3.58 -8.70 53.52
CA THR A 447 -4.76 -9.47 53.93
C THR A 447 -4.57 -10.99 53.71
N ILE A 448 -3.93 -11.39 52.61
CA ILE A 448 -3.71 -12.80 52.27
C ILE A 448 -2.60 -13.42 53.11
N THR A 449 -1.51 -12.69 53.35
CA THR A 449 -0.32 -13.18 54.05
C THR A 449 -0.36 -12.94 55.55
N ASN A 450 -1.34 -12.16 56.06
CA ASN A 450 -1.40 -11.66 57.45
C ASN A 450 -0.07 -11.03 57.89
N SER A 451 0.58 -10.32 56.97
CA SER A 451 1.86 -9.64 57.21
C SER A 451 1.79 -8.19 56.76
N ASP A 452 2.52 -7.29 57.43
CA ASP A 452 2.66 -5.89 57.01
C ASP A 452 3.56 -5.80 55.76
N PHE A 453 2.96 -6.11 54.59
CA PHE A 453 3.63 -6.00 53.30
C PHE A 453 3.38 -4.62 52.71
N VAL A 454 4.45 -3.83 52.54
CA VAL A 454 4.39 -2.47 51.99
C VAL A 454 5.49 -2.32 50.94
N TYR A 455 5.15 -2.57 49.68
CA TYR A 455 6.07 -2.47 48.55
C TYR A 455 5.62 -1.41 47.55
N PHE A 456 4.39 -1.52 47.06
CA PHE A 456 3.87 -0.60 46.05
C PHE A 456 3.62 0.80 46.61
N THR A 457 3.13 0.91 47.84
CA THR A 457 2.95 2.17 48.58
C THR A 457 4.26 2.95 48.67
N ASN A 458 5.38 2.27 48.96
CA ASN A 458 6.68 2.91 49.12
C ASN A 458 7.32 3.33 47.79
N ILE A 459 7.13 2.53 46.74
CA ILE A 459 7.73 2.81 45.43
C ILE A 459 6.95 3.88 44.68
N PHE A 460 5.62 3.80 44.69
CA PHE A 460 4.76 4.67 43.91
C PHE A 460 4.17 5.83 44.72
N GLU A 461 4.44 5.93 46.02
CA GLU A 461 3.81 6.90 46.95
C GLU A 461 2.28 6.93 46.76
N VAL A 462 1.66 5.76 46.88
CA VAL A 462 0.20 5.58 46.73
C VAL A 462 -0.45 5.16 48.04
N THR A 463 -1.74 5.43 48.21
CA THR A 463 -2.56 4.94 49.33
C THR A 463 -3.76 4.13 48.85
N SER A 464 -4.28 3.22 49.68
CA SER A 464 -5.47 2.44 49.32
C SER A 464 -6.68 3.36 49.17
N LEU A 465 -7.46 3.16 48.11
CA LEU A 465 -8.66 3.95 47.83
C LEU A 465 -9.93 3.18 48.25
N ASP A 466 -10.93 3.90 48.76
CA ASP A 466 -12.20 3.30 49.14
C ASP A 466 -13.08 2.99 47.92
N ILE A 467 -14.14 2.20 48.12
CA ILE A 467 -15.09 1.89 47.05
C ILE A 467 -15.74 3.16 46.49
N ILE A 468 -16.02 4.14 47.35
CA ILE A 468 -16.62 5.43 46.95
C ILE A 468 -15.68 6.19 46.02
N ASP A 469 -14.38 6.18 46.31
CA ASP A 469 -13.34 6.79 45.49
C ASP A 469 -13.32 6.19 44.08
N TRP A 470 -13.31 4.86 44.00
CA TRP A 470 -13.36 4.15 42.72
C TRP A 470 -14.63 4.44 41.93
N VAL A 471 -15.79 4.53 42.60
CA VAL A 471 -17.06 4.91 41.95
C VAL A 471 -16.99 6.33 41.41
N LEU A 472 -16.45 7.28 42.18
CA LEU A 472 -16.24 8.67 41.75
C LEU A 472 -15.33 8.72 40.52
N ILE A 473 -14.19 8.02 40.56
CA ILE A 473 -13.24 7.91 39.44
C ILE A 473 -13.96 7.38 38.20
N LEU A 474 -14.72 6.29 38.29
CA LEU A 474 -15.42 5.70 37.14
C LEU A 474 -16.50 6.64 36.57
N ILE A 475 -17.25 7.34 37.41
CA ILE A 475 -18.26 8.31 36.96
C ILE A 475 -17.59 9.47 36.22
N LEU A 476 -16.54 10.06 36.80
CA LEU A 476 -15.84 11.19 36.20
C LEU A 476 -15.10 10.80 34.93
N THR A 477 -14.45 9.65 34.90
CA THR A 477 -13.69 9.19 33.73
C THR A 477 -14.60 8.77 32.56
N SER A 478 -15.74 8.13 32.83
CA SER A 478 -16.71 7.74 31.80
C SER A 478 -17.36 8.95 31.09
N SER A 479 -17.38 10.12 31.72
CA SER A 479 -17.86 11.37 31.11
C SER A 479 -17.15 11.73 29.80
N LEU A 480 -15.89 11.29 29.64
CA LEU A 480 -15.08 11.49 28.43
C LEU A 480 -15.75 10.88 27.19
N ILE A 481 -16.39 9.72 27.32
CA ILE A 481 -17.13 9.07 26.22
C ILE A 481 -18.25 9.97 25.74
N GLY A 482 -19.05 10.50 26.68
CA GLY A 482 -20.16 11.39 26.36
C GLY A 482 -19.70 12.70 25.71
N PHE A 483 -18.63 13.29 26.26
CA PHE A 483 -18.03 14.50 25.72
C PHE A 483 -17.62 14.34 24.26
N GLU A 484 -16.87 13.29 23.93
CA GLU A 484 -16.40 13.09 22.56
C GLU A 484 -17.52 12.69 21.60
N GLU A 485 -18.51 11.92 22.06
CA GLU A 485 -19.64 11.52 21.23
C GLU A 485 -20.47 12.73 20.73
N ILE A 486 -20.55 13.81 21.51
CA ILE A 486 -21.17 15.07 21.08
C ILE A 486 -20.43 15.66 19.87
N PHE A 487 -19.09 15.66 19.90
CA PHE A 487 -18.28 16.17 18.79
C PHE A 487 -18.36 15.27 17.55
N LYS A 488 -18.32 13.95 17.74
CA LYS A 488 -18.51 12.99 16.66
C LYS A 488 -19.88 13.16 16.00
N PHE A 489 -20.94 13.34 16.79
CA PHE A 489 -22.30 13.59 16.29
C PHE A 489 -22.39 14.87 15.46
N ARG A 490 -21.76 15.97 15.92
CA ARG A 490 -21.67 17.22 15.15
C ARG A 490 -20.92 17.04 13.83
N LYS A 491 -19.77 16.34 13.86
CA LYS A 491 -18.97 16.04 12.66
C LYS A 491 -19.74 15.21 11.64
N ARG A 492 -20.47 14.17 12.09
CA ARG A 492 -21.36 13.36 11.24
C ARG A 492 -22.43 14.21 10.53
N ARG A 493 -23.04 15.16 11.24
CA ARG A 493 -24.05 16.06 10.66
C ARG A 493 -23.47 17.01 9.60
N LEU A 494 -22.27 17.53 9.82
CA LEU A 494 -21.59 18.39 8.84
C LEU A 494 -21.27 17.63 7.55
N ILE A 495 -20.64 16.44 7.66
CA ILE A 495 -20.30 15.61 6.49
C ILE A 495 -21.55 15.21 5.69
N ARG A 496 -22.65 14.87 6.38
CA ARG A 496 -23.92 14.54 5.72
C ARG A 496 -24.51 15.74 4.98
N LYS A 497 -24.36 16.95 5.52
CA LYS A 497 -24.84 18.17 4.87
C LYS A 497 -24.04 18.48 3.60
N ASP A 498 -22.72 18.33 3.66
CA ASP A 498 -21.84 18.56 2.50
C ASP A 498 -22.09 17.54 1.39
N LYS A 499 -22.34 16.26 1.73
CA LYS A 499 -22.75 15.22 0.77
C LYS A 499 -24.14 15.41 0.15
N ILE A 500 -25.00 16.24 0.75
CA ILE A 500 -26.33 16.58 0.18
C ILE A 500 -26.21 17.81 -0.73
N LEU A 501 -25.17 18.64 -0.54
CA LEU A 501 -24.94 19.87 -1.28
C LEU A 501 -24.02 19.68 -2.50
N ALA A 502 -23.16 18.66 -2.49
CA ALA A 502 -22.37 18.19 -3.62
C ALA A 502 -23.14 17.13 -4.41
#